data_AF-A0A838SIQ8-F1
#
_entry.id   AF-A0A838SIQ8-F1
#
_cell.length_a   1.000
_cell.length_b   1.000
_cell.length_c   1.000
_cell.angle_alpha   90.00
_cell.angle_beta   90.00
_cell.angle_gamma   90.00
#
_symmetry.space_group_name_H-M   'P 1'
#
loop_
_entity.id
_entity.type
_entity.pdbx_description
1 polymer ?
#
loop_
_entity_poly.entity_id
_entity_poly.type
_entity_poly.pdbx_seq_one_letter_code
_entity_poly.pdbx_strand_id
1 'polypeptide(L)'
;MRGRLRALVVPVLAAAAVAGYLLAGGLGLLVVCVFGYLTTLVAVRRRLPAPLARRPRPPKPQQGMANAGFPAYRRMQSMLAWSEQSPRHFDGAVRPTLQRLTADRLAERRGIDLAAEPDRAREVLGVEVWPLVDPSRPRSTDSTSPGVPLDRVGRLVSRLEEL
;
A
#
# COMPACT_ATOMS: atom_id res chain seq x y z
N MET A 1 23.64 -25.79 -14.44
CA MET A 1 24.41 -24.85 -15.30
C MET A 1 24.53 -23.40 -14.78
N ARG A 2 23.72 -22.94 -13.81
CA ARG A 2 23.75 -21.54 -13.28
C ARG A 2 24.94 -21.20 -12.35
N GLY A 3 25.69 -22.20 -11.87
CA GLY A 3 26.84 -22.02 -10.98
C GLY A 3 28.13 -21.62 -11.69
N ARG A 4 28.36 -22.13 -12.91
CA ARG A 4 29.58 -21.84 -13.69
C ARG A 4 29.65 -20.39 -14.18
N LEU A 5 28.50 -19.76 -14.48
CA LEU A 5 28.48 -18.33 -14.83
C LEU A 5 28.86 -17.41 -13.66
N ARG A 6 28.50 -17.75 -12.42
CA ARG A 6 28.87 -16.94 -11.24
C ARG A 6 30.36 -17.04 -10.94
N ALA A 7 30.95 -18.23 -11.12
CA ALA A 7 32.36 -18.49 -10.87
C ALA A 7 33.30 -17.73 -11.83
N LEU A 8 32.83 -17.38 -13.03
CA LEU A 8 33.63 -16.64 -14.02
C LEU A 8 33.49 -15.11 -13.93
N VAL A 9 32.37 -14.61 -13.42
CA VAL A 9 32.13 -13.15 -13.34
C VAL A 9 33.00 -12.49 -12.27
N VAL A 10 33.21 -13.15 -11.13
CA VAL A 10 34.03 -12.64 -10.03
C VAL A 10 35.51 -12.45 -10.42
N PRO A 11 36.22 -13.43 -11.04
CA PRO A 11 37.61 -13.24 -11.42
C PRO A 11 37.79 -12.22 -12.55
N VAL A 12 36.83 -12.10 -13.47
CA VAL A 12 36.89 -11.09 -14.55
C VAL A 12 36.71 -9.68 -14.00
N LEU A 13 35.80 -9.49 -13.04
CA LEU A 13 35.64 -8.21 -12.34
C LEU A 13 36.88 -7.85 -11.51
N ALA A 14 37.50 -8.83 -10.85
CA ALA A 14 38.74 -8.61 -10.09
C ALA A 14 39.91 -8.24 -11.02
N ALA A 15 40.07 -8.91 -12.15
CA ALA A 15 41.11 -8.60 -13.14
C ALA A 15 40.92 -7.21 -13.77
N ALA A 16 39.68 -6.82 -14.06
CA ALA A 16 39.36 -5.48 -14.56
C ALA A 16 39.60 -4.39 -13.50
N ALA A 17 39.35 -4.68 -12.22
CA ALA A 17 39.66 -3.78 -11.11
C ALA A 17 41.17 -3.56 -10.94
N VAL A 18 41.95 -4.63 -11.02
CA VAL A 18 43.42 -4.56 -10.91
C VAL A 18 44.02 -3.83 -12.11
N ALA A 19 43.55 -4.10 -13.33
CA ALA A 19 44.01 -3.41 -14.55
C ALA A 19 43.61 -1.93 -14.56
N GLY A 20 42.39 -1.59 -14.12
CA GLY A 20 41.92 -0.21 -14.01
C GLY A 20 42.67 0.59 -12.93
N TYR A 21 43.04 -0.06 -11.82
CA TYR A 21 43.86 0.54 -10.77
C TYR A 21 45.30 0.82 -11.24
N LEU A 22 45.90 -0.10 -12.00
CA LEU A 22 47.25 0.03 -12.53
C LEU A 22 47.38 1.13 -13.61
N LEU A 23 46.33 1.35 -14.43
CA LEU A 23 46.38 2.27 -15.56
C LEU A 23 45.91 3.70 -15.25
N ALA A 24 45.04 3.90 -14.25
CA ALA A 24 44.39 5.20 -14.00
C ALA A 24 44.42 5.68 -12.53
N GLY A 25 45.10 4.94 -11.64
CA GLY A 25 45.15 5.25 -10.21
C GLY A 25 43.78 5.18 -9.53
N GLY A 26 43.57 5.96 -8.46
CA GLY A 26 42.35 5.90 -7.63
C GLY A 26 41.03 6.21 -8.37
N LEU A 27 41.09 6.96 -9.47
CA LEU A 27 39.93 7.25 -10.34
C LEU A 27 39.46 6.02 -11.10
N GLY A 28 40.37 5.14 -11.52
CA GLY A 28 40.03 3.87 -12.18
C GLY A 28 39.29 2.91 -11.25
N LEU A 29 39.64 2.92 -9.96
CA LEU A 29 39.01 2.09 -8.92
C LEU A 29 37.53 2.46 -8.72
N LEU A 30 37.20 3.76 -8.73
CA LEU A 30 35.82 4.23 -8.61
C LEU A 30 34.95 3.79 -9.78
N VAL A 31 35.46 3.89 -11.01
CA VAL A 31 34.73 3.47 -12.21
C VAL A 31 34.43 1.97 -12.15
N VAL A 32 35.41 1.15 -11.78
CA VAL A 32 35.20 -0.31 -11.68
C VAL A 32 34.21 -0.66 -10.57
N CYS A 33 34.26 0.00 -9.42
CA CYS A 33 33.30 -0.19 -8.34
C CYS A 33 31.86 0.18 -8.76
N VAL A 34 31.67 1.31 -9.46
CA VAL A 34 30.36 1.75 -9.94
C VAL A 34 29.80 0.77 -10.98
N PHE A 35 30.61 0.35 -11.94
CA PHE A 35 30.18 -0.62 -12.95
C PHE A 35 29.92 -2.01 -12.35
N GLY A 36 30.74 -2.46 -11.39
CA GLY A 36 30.52 -3.69 -10.64
C GLY A 36 29.24 -3.66 -9.80
N TYR A 37 28.95 -2.53 -9.17
CA TYR A 37 27.71 -2.32 -8.42
C TYR A 37 26.49 -2.34 -9.34
N LEU A 38 26.51 -1.59 -10.45
CA LEU A 38 25.42 -1.55 -11.41
C LEU A 38 25.12 -2.92 -12.04
N THR A 39 26.16 -3.65 -12.44
CA THR A 39 26.02 -4.99 -13.03
C THR A 39 25.43 -5.99 -12.02
N THR A 40 25.87 -5.93 -10.75
CA THR A 40 25.30 -6.74 -9.67
C THR A 40 23.82 -6.39 -9.44
N LEU A 41 23.48 -5.11 -9.42
CA LEU A 41 22.11 -4.64 -9.19
C LEU A 41 21.15 -5.05 -10.33
N VAL A 42 21.61 -4.99 -11.58
CA VAL A 42 20.87 -5.49 -12.75
C VAL A 42 20.69 -7.01 -12.70
N ALA A 43 21.74 -7.75 -12.32
CA ALA A 43 21.67 -9.20 -12.19
C ALA A 43 20.71 -9.65 -11.08
N VAL A 44 20.67 -8.93 -9.95
CA VAL A 44 19.69 -9.13 -8.88
C VAL A 44 18.28 -8.80 -9.37
N ARG A 45 18.09 -7.66 -10.06
CA ARG A 45 16.77 -7.30 -10.62
C ARG A 45 16.23 -8.31 -11.62
N ARG A 46 17.07 -8.93 -12.44
CA ARG A 46 16.65 -9.97 -13.39
C ARG A 46 16.30 -11.30 -12.72
N ARG A 47 16.76 -11.54 -11.49
CA ARG A 47 16.46 -12.75 -10.70
C ARG A 47 15.28 -12.57 -9.77
N LEU A 48 14.93 -11.33 -9.43
CA LEU A 48 13.68 -11.03 -8.77
C LEU A 48 12.55 -11.39 -9.74
N PRO A 49 11.57 -12.21 -9.34
CA PRO A 49 10.39 -12.43 -10.15
C PRO A 49 9.77 -11.07 -10.45
N ALA A 50 9.40 -10.84 -11.72
CA ALA A 50 8.68 -9.65 -12.12
C ALA A 50 7.54 -9.41 -11.12
N PRO A 51 7.31 -8.18 -10.63
CA PRO A 51 6.18 -7.89 -9.75
C PRO A 51 4.96 -8.52 -10.41
N LEU A 52 4.28 -9.44 -9.67
CA LEU A 52 3.12 -10.18 -10.14
C LEU A 52 2.31 -9.28 -11.07
N ALA A 53 2.15 -9.71 -12.32
CA ALA A 53 1.52 -8.95 -13.38
C ALA A 53 0.36 -8.16 -12.78
N ARG A 54 0.44 -6.82 -12.84
CA ARG A 54 -0.63 -5.92 -12.43
C ARG A 54 -1.91 -6.53 -12.97
N ARG A 55 -2.79 -7.04 -12.09
CA ARG A 55 -4.16 -7.36 -12.47
C ARG A 55 -4.67 -6.18 -13.30
N PRO A 56 -5.29 -6.41 -14.47
CA PRO A 56 -5.85 -5.32 -15.27
C PRO A 56 -6.67 -4.47 -14.32
N ARG A 57 -6.21 -3.24 -14.09
CA ARG A 57 -6.96 -2.30 -13.26
C ARG A 57 -8.27 -2.11 -14.01
N PRO A 58 -9.45 -2.40 -13.41
CA PRO A 58 -10.70 -2.11 -14.09
C PRO A 58 -10.65 -0.65 -14.55
N PRO A 59 -11.12 -0.33 -15.78
CA PRO A 59 -11.06 1.03 -16.29
C PRO A 59 -11.68 1.94 -15.25
N LYS A 60 -10.84 2.81 -14.66
CA LYS A 60 -11.33 3.81 -13.69
C LYS A 60 -12.38 4.64 -14.44
N PRO A 61 -13.59 4.84 -13.88
CA PRO A 61 -14.54 5.79 -14.43
C PRO A 61 -13.81 7.13 -14.63
N GLN A 62 -13.96 7.75 -15.81
CA GLN A 62 -13.29 9.00 -16.20
C GLN A 62 -13.59 10.20 -15.27
N GLN A 63 -14.40 10.00 -14.22
CA GLN A 63 -14.68 10.92 -13.12
C GLN A 63 -13.40 11.42 -12.40
N GLY A 64 -12.27 10.73 -12.54
CA GLY A 64 -11.00 11.10 -11.91
C GLY A 64 -10.34 12.38 -12.46
N MET A 65 -10.65 12.81 -13.69
CA MET A 65 -10.00 14.00 -14.28
C MET A 65 -10.56 15.32 -13.76
N ALA A 66 -11.86 15.42 -13.50
CA ALA A 66 -12.47 16.63 -12.94
C ALA A 66 -11.98 16.91 -11.50
N ASN A 67 -11.75 15.86 -10.72
CA ASN A 67 -11.41 15.98 -9.29
C ASN A 67 -9.89 15.93 -9.00
N ALA A 68 -9.05 15.59 -9.99
CA ALA A 68 -7.60 15.50 -9.82
C ALA A 68 -6.93 16.82 -9.39
N GLY A 69 -7.57 17.96 -9.67
CA GLY A 69 -7.11 19.28 -9.28
C GLY A 69 -7.23 19.59 -7.78
N PHE A 70 -8.03 18.83 -7.03
CA PHE A 70 -8.29 19.12 -5.61
C PHE A 70 -7.32 18.37 -4.69
N PRO A 71 -6.49 19.07 -3.88
CA PRO A 71 -5.53 18.44 -2.96
C PRO A 71 -6.18 17.49 -1.95
N ALA A 72 -7.39 17.83 -1.47
CA ALA A 72 -8.14 17.01 -0.52
C ALA A 72 -8.53 15.64 -1.12
N TYR A 73 -8.98 15.62 -2.37
CA TYR A 73 -9.34 14.38 -3.07
C TYR A 73 -8.13 13.47 -3.27
N ARG A 74 -6.97 14.02 -3.65
CA ARG A 74 -5.73 13.23 -3.75
C ARG A 74 -5.31 12.65 -2.40
N ARG A 75 -5.47 13.41 -1.31
CA ARG A 75 -5.19 12.94 0.05
C ARG A 75 -6.13 11.80 0.46
N MET A 76 -7.42 11.88 0.15
CA MET A 76 -8.35 10.78 0.42
C MET A 76 -8.02 9.55 -0.42
N GLN A 77 -7.73 9.72 -1.72
CA GLN A 77 -7.30 8.60 -2.56
C GLN A 77 -6.02 7.95 -2.06
N SER A 78 -5.03 8.72 -1.60
CA SER A 78 -3.80 8.15 -1.05
C SER A 78 -4.08 7.41 0.25
N MET A 79 -4.87 7.99 1.17
CA MET A 79 -5.29 7.32 2.42
C MET A 79 -5.97 5.97 2.16
N LEU A 80 -6.91 5.92 1.21
CA LEU A 80 -7.60 4.68 0.83
C LEU A 80 -6.64 3.66 0.19
N ALA A 81 -5.71 4.12 -0.66
CA ALA A 81 -4.72 3.24 -1.27
C ALA A 81 -3.75 2.63 -0.24
N TRP A 82 -3.41 3.36 0.82
CA TRP A 82 -2.58 2.83 1.92
C TRP A 82 -3.37 1.92 2.85
N SER A 83 -4.68 2.13 3.02
CA SER A 83 -5.51 1.30 3.89
C SER A 83 -5.76 -0.11 3.36
N GLU A 84 -5.71 -0.31 2.04
CA GLU A 84 -5.78 -1.66 1.44
C GLU A 84 -4.50 -2.47 1.69
N GLN A 85 -3.37 -1.80 1.95
CA GLN A 85 -2.07 -2.45 2.12
C GLN A 85 -1.81 -2.87 3.57
N SER A 86 -2.48 -2.24 4.54
CA SER A 86 -2.23 -2.50 5.96
C SER A 86 -3.45 -2.20 6.85
N PRO A 87 -3.82 -3.12 7.75
CA PRO A 87 -4.83 -2.88 8.79
C PRO A 87 -4.50 -1.71 9.69
N ARG A 88 -3.23 -1.55 10.08
CA ARG A 88 -2.77 -0.40 10.89
C ARG A 88 -3.04 0.94 10.19
N HIS A 89 -2.78 1.03 8.88
CA HIS A 89 -3.07 2.25 8.11
C HIS A 89 -4.58 2.51 7.99
N PHE A 90 -5.38 1.46 7.81
CA PHE A 90 -6.84 1.57 7.84
C PHE A 90 -7.34 2.11 9.18
N ASP A 91 -6.92 1.51 10.29
CA ASP A 91 -7.37 1.87 11.63
C ASP A 91 -6.91 3.27 12.06
N GLY A 92 -5.74 3.72 11.59
CA GLY A 92 -5.20 5.03 11.91
C GLY A 92 -5.75 6.18 11.07
N ALA A 93 -6.01 5.95 9.77
CA ALA A 93 -6.37 7.03 8.84
C ALA A 93 -7.83 6.99 8.39
N VAL A 94 -8.38 5.81 8.11
CA VAL A 94 -9.69 5.67 7.45
C VAL A 94 -10.80 5.42 8.46
N ARG A 95 -10.60 4.48 9.40
CA ARG A 95 -11.60 4.14 10.44
C ARG A 95 -12.14 5.36 11.19
N PRO A 96 -11.33 6.32 11.68
CA PRO A 96 -11.86 7.47 12.42
C PRO A 96 -12.82 8.34 11.59
N THR A 97 -12.56 8.45 10.29
CA THR A 97 -13.42 9.23 9.38
C THR A 97 -14.74 8.49 9.13
N LEU A 98 -14.67 7.17 8.92
CA LEU A 98 -15.87 6.33 8.77
C LEU A 98 -16.72 6.33 10.04
N GLN A 99 -16.09 6.27 11.22
CA GLN A 99 -16.77 6.34 12.51
C GLN A 99 -17.52 7.66 12.68
N ARG A 100 -16.89 8.80 12.35
CA ARG A 100 -17.56 10.10 12.43
C ARG A 100 -18.77 10.17 11.50
N LEU A 101 -18.59 9.79 10.23
CA LEU A 101 -19.69 9.79 9.25
C LEU A 101 -20.84 8.86 9.67
N THR A 102 -20.50 7.70 10.24
CA THR A 102 -21.48 6.73 10.73
C THR A 102 -22.23 7.26 11.94
N ALA A 103 -21.52 7.86 12.91
CA ALA A 103 -22.13 8.48 14.08
C ALA A 103 -23.08 9.62 13.67
N ASP A 104 -22.63 10.50 12.79
CA ASP A 104 -23.45 11.61 12.27
C ASP A 104 -24.73 11.08 11.60
N ARG A 105 -24.61 10.05 10.75
CA ARG A 105 -25.77 9.48 10.03
C ARG A 105 -26.73 8.72 10.92
N LEU A 106 -26.22 7.93 11.88
CA LEU A 106 -27.07 7.20 12.83
C LEU A 106 -27.80 8.16 13.77
N ALA A 107 -27.13 9.22 14.24
CA ALA A 107 -27.76 10.24 15.05
C ALA A 107 -28.86 10.98 14.28
N GLU A 108 -28.58 11.39 13.03
CA GLU A 108 -29.52 12.16 12.21
C GLU A 108 -30.74 11.33 11.76
N ARG A 109 -30.53 10.10 11.28
CA ARG A 109 -31.61 9.29 10.67
C ARG A 109 -32.33 8.38 11.64
N ARG A 110 -31.65 7.91 12.69
CA ARG A 110 -32.16 6.88 13.61
C ARG A 110 -32.14 7.30 15.07
N GLY A 111 -31.52 8.42 15.43
CA GLY A 111 -31.36 8.87 16.81
C GLY A 111 -30.50 7.92 17.65
N ILE A 112 -29.57 7.19 17.03
CA ILE A 112 -28.70 6.20 17.70
C ILE A 112 -27.31 6.80 17.86
N ASP A 113 -26.78 6.78 19.08
CA ASP A 113 -25.38 7.15 19.35
C ASP A 113 -24.46 5.92 19.13
N LEU A 114 -23.51 6.04 18.20
CA LEU A 114 -22.58 4.95 17.85
C LEU A 114 -21.74 4.46 19.03
N ALA A 115 -21.36 5.35 19.94
CA ALA A 115 -20.49 5.04 21.07
C ALA A 115 -21.30 4.58 22.30
N ALA A 116 -22.45 5.20 22.56
CA ALA A 116 -23.29 4.86 23.71
C ALA A 116 -24.17 3.61 23.46
N GLU A 117 -24.58 3.36 22.22
CA GLU A 117 -25.50 2.28 21.84
C GLU A 117 -24.91 1.37 20.73
N PRO A 118 -23.72 0.75 20.95
CA PRO A 118 -23.02 -0.01 19.90
C PRO A 118 -23.79 -1.22 19.41
N ASP A 119 -24.58 -1.88 20.26
CA ASP A 119 -25.38 -3.05 19.88
C ASP A 119 -26.51 -2.66 18.92
N ARG A 120 -27.23 -1.56 19.19
CA ARG A 120 -28.28 -1.04 18.29
C ARG A 120 -27.69 -0.54 16.98
N ALA A 121 -26.54 0.13 17.03
CA ALA A 121 -25.82 0.54 15.82
C ALA A 121 -25.41 -0.67 14.98
N ARG A 122 -24.94 -1.76 15.61
CA ARG A 122 -24.59 -3.01 14.94
C ARG A 122 -25.78 -3.69 14.27
N GLU A 123 -26.94 -3.69 14.91
CA GLU A 123 -28.17 -4.25 14.32
C GLU A 123 -28.58 -3.51 13.05
N VAL A 124 -28.51 -2.17 13.06
CA VAL A 124 -28.89 -1.33 11.92
C VAL A 124 -27.89 -1.47 10.76
N LEU A 125 -26.59 -1.42 11.06
CA LEU A 125 -25.52 -1.48 10.07
C LEU A 125 -25.30 -2.89 9.52
N GLY A 126 -25.54 -3.92 10.35
CA GLY A 126 -25.31 -5.31 10.01
C GLY A 126 -23.90 -5.81 10.37
N VAL A 127 -23.82 -7.11 10.63
CA VAL A 127 -22.60 -7.78 11.16
C VAL A 127 -21.42 -7.74 10.19
N GLU A 128 -21.66 -7.67 8.87
CA GLU A 128 -20.57 -7.67 7.88
C GLU A 128 -19.75 -6.39 7.85
N VAL A 129 -20.41 -5.23 8.00
CA VAL A 129 -19.77 -3.91 7.89
C VAL A 129 -19.46 -3.30 9.26
N TRP A 130 -20.12 -3.76 10.32
CA TRP A 130 -19.86 -3.33 11.70
C TRP A 130 -18.38 -3.30 12.09
N PRO A 131 -17.54 -4.33 11.78
CA PRO A 131 -16.14 -4.34 12.20
C PRO A 131 -15.28 -3.19 11.64
N LEU A 132 -15.78 -2.45 10.63
CA LEU A 132 -15.12 -1.29 10.04
C LEU A 132 -15.28 -0.01 10.88
N VAL A 133 -16.34 0.06 11.70
CA VAL A 133 -16.70 1.26 12.48
C VAL A 133 -16.85 0.99 13.97
N ASP A 134 -16.79 -0.28 14.37
CA ASP A 134 -16.85 -0.71 15.77
C ASP A 134 -15.90 0.13 16.66
N PRO A 135 -16.42 0.94 17.60
CA PRO A 135 -15.61 1.77 18.50
C PRO A 135 -14.89 0.96 19.57
N SER A 136 -15.39 -0.24 19.89
CA SER A 136 -14.79 -1.12 20.91
C SER A 136 -13.58 -1.90 20.37
N ARG A 137 -13.44 -1.98 19.04
CA ARG A 137 -12.35 -2.72 18.42
C ARG A 137 -11.00 -1.99 18.59
N PRO A 138 -9.97 -2.63 19.18
CA PRO A 138 -8.65 -2.03 19.30
C PRO A 138 -8.01 -1.83 17.93
N ARG A 139 -7.18 -0.79 17.81
CA ARG A 139 -6.41 -0.52 16.59
C ARG A 139 -5.39 -1.63 16.35
N SER A 140 -5.27 -2.08 15.11
CA SER A 140 -4.28 -3.04 14.70
C SER A 140 -2.87 -2.43 14.73
N THR A 141 -1.92 -3.19 15.28
CA THR A 141 -0.49 -2.91 15.19
C THR A 141 0.16 -3.54 13.95
N ASP A 142 -0.57 -4.37 13.21
CA ASP A 142 -0.08 -5.12 12.07
C ASP A 142 0.01 -4.26 10.79
N SER A 143 1.22 -4.18 10.26
CA SER A 143 1.56 -3.49 9.01
C SER A 143 1.86 -4.42 7.83
N THR A 144 1.80 -5.74 8.03
CA THR A 144 2.27 -6.76 7.09
C THR A 144 1.15 -7.55 6.43
N SER A 145 0.05 -7.77 7.14
CA SER A 145 -1.14 -8.40 6.55
C SER A 145 -1.83 -7.45 5.57
N PRO A 146 -2.56 -7.98 4.57
CA PRO A 146 -3.45 -7.18 3.73
C PRO A 146 -4.44 -6.37 4.57
N GLY A 147 -4.68 -5.12 4.16
CA GLY A 147 -5.62 -4.22 4.81
C GLY A 147 -7.07 -4.47 4.42
N VAL A 148 -7.92 -3.46 4.64
CA VAL A 148 -9.35 -3.54 4.29
C VAL A 148 -9.54 -3.20 2.81
N PRO A 149 -10.18 -4.05 2.00
CA PRO A 149 -10.36 -3.79 0.59
C PRO A 149 -11.45 -2.72 0.36
N LEU A 150 -11.27 -1.90 -0.69
CA LEU A 150 -12.12 -0.72 -0.94
C LEU A 150 -13.59 -1.07 -1.21
N ASP A 151 -13.88 -2.23 -1.78
CA ASP A 151 -15.25 -2.72 -1.98
C ASP A 151 -16.01 -2.87 -0.65
N ARG A 152 -15.31 -3.25 0.42
CA ARG A 152 -15.89 -3.38 1.76
C ARG A 152 -16.20 -2.03 2.38
N VAL A 153 -15.34 -1.04 2.16
CA VAL A 153 -15.61 0.36 2.55
C VAL A 153 -16.79 0.91 1.75
N GLY A 154 -16.84 0.62 0.44
CA GLY A 154 -17.96 0.97 -0.42
C GLY A 154 -19.30 0.44 0.08
N ARG A 155 -19.35 -0.84 0.49
CA ARG A 155 -20.57 -1.45 1.09
C ARG A 155 -21.05 -0.71 2.34
N LEU A 156 -20.14 -0.30 3.22
CA LEU A 156 -20.50 0.50 4.39
C LEU A 156 -21.10 1.85 3.96
N VAL A 157 -20.48 2.55 3.02
CA VAL A 157 -20.96 3.85 2.54
C VAL A 157 -22.35 3.71 1.91
N SER A 158 -22.55 2.73 1.02
CA SER A 158 -23.88 2.47 0.43
C SER A 158 -24.91 2.15 1.51
N ARG A 159 -24.54 1.38 2.54
CA ARG A 159 -25.44 1.11 3.66
C ARG A 159 -25.83 2.38 4.43
N LEU A 160 -24.89 3.30 4.63
CA LEU A 160 -25.17 4.61 5.26
C LEU A 160 -26.03 5.53 4.40
N GLU A 161 -26.00 5.37 3.07
CA GLU A 161 -26.84 6.12 2.14
C GLU A 161 -28.29 5.63 2.13
N GLU A 162 -28.52 4.36 2.48
CA GLU A 162 -29.84 3.73 2.58
C GLU A 162 -30.55 3.95 3.93
N LEU A 163 -29.88 4.55 4.93
CA LEU A 163 -30.40 4.72 6.29
C LEU A 163 -31.56 5.72 6.41
#